data_AF-A0A368K7A3-F1
#
_entry.id   AF-A0A368K7A3-F1
#
_cell.length_a   1.000
_cell.length_b   1.000
_cell.length_c   1.000
_cell.angle_alpha   90.00
_cell.angle_beta   90.00
_cell.angle_gamma   90.00
#
_symmetry.space_group_name_H-M   'P 1'
#
loop_
_entity.id
_entity.type
_entity.pdbx_description
1 polymer ?
#
loop_
_entity_poly.entity_id
_entity_poly.type
_entity_poly.pdbx_seq_one_letter_code
_entity_poly.pdbx_strand_id
1 'polypeptide(L)'
;MDATAARSVLRDAYLVRRDLCDAVEEQNIQRVRIVWVTSLTLLRSVGHVLAKVDSKRSKWIGDASAHQFAALKVARFENVIYWEFIENERNLVLKEYASSIIDRCAQQDHGRRAVLRDILIGIDLYTPQAACDAAFLWWERYLERVESLAAMLRRANLTG
;
A
#
# COMPACT_ATOMS: atom_id res chain seq x y z
N MET A 1 -4.54 19.30 -13.84
CA MET A 1 -3.81 18.05 -14.14
C MET A 1 -4.79 16.94 -13.85
N ASP A 2 -5.21 16.16 -14.85
CA ASP A 2 -6.16 15.07 -14.58
C ASP A 2 -5.54 14.13 -13.55
N ALA A 3 -6.27 13.84 -12.48
CA ALA A 3 -5.83 12.92 -11.45
C ALA A 3 -5.55 11.55 -12.08
N THR A 4 -4.38 10.98 -11.80
CA THR A 4 -3.99 9.66 -12.32
C THR A 4 -4.96 8.57 -11.84
N ALA A 5 -5.09 7.48 -12.58
CA ALA A 5 -5.92 6.36 -12.13
C ALA A 5 -5.38 5.78 -10.80
N ALA A 6 -4.05 5.81 -10.59
CA ALA A 6 -3.43 5.44 -9.32
C ALA A 6 -3.94 6.28 -8.14
N ARG A 7 -4.18 7.59 -8.32
CA ARG A 7 -4.79 8.45 -7.28
C ARG A 7 -6.23 8.05 -6.97
N SER A 8 -6.99 7.58 -7.95
CA SER A 8 -8.35 7.05 -7.70
C SER A 8 -8.29 5.81 -6.82
N VAL A 9 -7.40 4.86 -7.13
CA VAL A 9 -7.21 3.66 -6.29
C VAL A 9 -6.80 4.02 -4.87
N LEU A 10 -5.91 5.00 -4.69
CA LEU A 10 -5.50 5.45 -3.37
C LEU A 10 -6.66 6.06 -2.57
N ARG A 11 -7.55 6.83 -3.23
CA ARG A 11 -8.78 7.33 -2.60
C ARG A 11 -9.71 6.21 -2.15
N ASP A 12 -9.84 5.16 -2.95
CA ASP A 12 -10.64 3.99 -2.55
C ASP A 12 -10.00 3.28 -1.35
N ALA A 13 -8.67 3.22 -1.28
CA ALA A 13 -7.94 2.65 -0.15
C ALA A 13 -8.24 3.40 1.17
N TYR A 14 -8.39 4.72 1.11
CA TYR A 14 -8.81 5.53 2.27
C TYR A 14 -10.22 5.19 2.76
N LEU A 15 -11.14 4.79 1.88
CA LEU A 15 -12.49 4.39 2.28
C LEU A 15 -12.46 3.08 3.06
N VAL A 16 -11.67 2.11 2.59
CA VAL A 16 -11.50 0.80 3.23
C VAL A 16 -10.86 0.90 4.62
N ARG A 17 -10.07 1.94 4.88
CA ARG A 17 -9.53 2.24 6.24
C ARG A 17 -10.64 2.34 7.28
N ARG A 18 -11.78 2.96 6.93
CA ARG A 18 -12.92 3.07 7.86
C ARG A 18 -13.50 1.70 8.18
N ASP A 19 -13.71 0.87 7.16
CA ASP A 19 -14.22 -0.49 7.35
C ASP A 19 -13.28 -1.34 8.22
N LEU A 20 -11.97 -1.05 8.19
CA LEU A 20 -10.98 -1.72 9.03
C LEU A 20 -11.12 -1.29 10.49
N CYS A 21 -11.30 0.01 10.75
CA CYS A 21 -11.60 0.52 12.09
C CYS A 21 -12.84 -0.17 12.67
N ASP A 22 -13.95 -0.13 11.93
CA ASP A 22 -15.22 -0.71 12.37
C ASP A 22 -15.08 -2.21 12.67
N ALA A 23 -14.40 -2.96 11.79
CA ALA A 23 -14.19 -4.40 11.98
C ALA A 23 -13.33 -4.74 13.21
N VAL A 24 -12.32 -3.90 13.51
CA VAL A 24 -11.46 -4.05 14.69
C VAL A 24 -12.22 -3.73 15.96
N GLU A 25 -13.01 -2.65 15.98
CA GLU A 25 -13.85 -2.25 17.13
C GLU A 25 -14.90 -3.31 17.45
N GLU A 26 -15.53 -3.90 16.42
CA GLU A 26 -16.47 -5.01 16.54
C GLU A 26 -15.81 -6.34 16.97
N GLN A 27 -14.47 -6.38 17.02
CA GLN A 27 -13.68 -7.60 17.27
C GLN A 27 -14.06 -8.74 16.31
N ASN A 28 -14.47 -8.40 15.09
CA ASN A 28 -14.91 -9.33 14.07
C ASN A 28 -13.72 -9.75 13.21
N ILE A 29 -12.99 -10.78 13.67
CA ILE A 29 -11.75 -11.23 12.99
C ILE A 29 -11.97 -11.65 11.54
N GLN A 30 -13.14 -12.21 11.21
CA GLN A 30 -13.45 -12.58 9.82
C GLN A 30 -13.54 -11.33 8.94
N ARG A 31 -14.23 -10.28 9.42
CA ARG A 31 -14.32 -8.99 8.73
C ARG A 31 -12.97 -8.30 8.66
N VAL A 32 -12.20 -8.29 9.76
CA VAL A 32 -10.83 -7.74 9.79
C VAL A 32 -9.96 -8.39 8.71
N ARG A 33 -9.98 -9.73 8.60
CA ARG A 33 -9.21 -10.43 7.57
C ARG A 33 -9.59 -9.98 6.16
N ILE A 34 -10.89 -9.93 5.86
CA ILE A 34 -11.38 -9.54 4.53
C ILE A 34 -10.94 -8.11 4.21
N VAL A 35 -11.20 -7.18 5.12
CA VAL A 35 -10.88 -5.76 4.92
C VAL A 35 -9.38 -5.51 4.87
N TRP A 36 -8.58 -6.27 5.62
CA TRP A 36 -7.10 -6.24 5.55
C TRP A 36 -6.60 -6.65 4.16
N VAL A 37 -7.11 -7.76 3.62
CA VAL A 37 -6.79 -8.22 2.26
C VAL A 37 -7.20 -7.17 1.22
N THR A 38 -8.38 -6.57 1.37
CA THR A 38 -8.84 -5.47 0.49
C THR A 38 -7.90 -4.27 0.56
N SER A 39 -7.49 -3.85 1.76
CA SER A 39 -6.57 -2.72 1.98
C SER A 39 -5.24 -2.96 1.25
N LEU A 40 -4.62 -4.13 1.46
CA LEU A 40 -3.35 -4.50 0.82
C LEU A 40 -3.48 -4.60 -0.70
N THR A 41 -4.62 -5.09 -1.19
CA THR A 41 -4.88 -5.20 -2.64
C THR A 41 -4.99 -3.82 -3.28
N LEU A 42 -5.68 -2.88 -2.65
CA LEU A 42 -5.78 -1.49 -3.14
C LEU A 42 -4.42 -0.80 -3.10
N LEU A 43 -3.69 -0.91 -1.97
CA LEU A 43 -2.32 -0.37 -1.84
C LEU A 43 -1.38 -0.90 -2.93
N ARG A 44 -1.49 -2.18 -3.30
CA ARG A 44 -0.74 -2.75 -4.44
C ARG A 44 -1.20 -2.21 -5.78
N SER A 45 -2.51 -2.08 -5.93
CA SER A 45 -3.14 -1.63 -7.16
C SER A 45 -2.70 -0.22 -7.52
N VAL A 46 -2.41 0.66 -6.54
CA VAL A 46 -1.82 1.99 -6.78
C VAL A 46 -0.55 1.87 -7.65
N GLY A 47 0.43 1.09 -7.21
CA GLY A 47 1.69 0.90 -7.94
C GLY A 47 1.50 0.19 -9.28
N HIS A 48 0.62 -0.81 -9.34
CA HIS A 48 0.32 -1.52 -10.58
C HIS A 48 -0.32 -0.60 -11.62
N VAL A 49 -1.35 0.15 -11.24
CA VAL A 49 -2.08 1.08 -12.11
C VAL A 49 -1.13 2.19 -12.56
N LEU A 50 -0.31 2.74 -11.66
CA LEU A 50 0.71 3.72 -12.03
C LEU A 50 1.62 3.16 -13.13
N ALA A 51 2.22 2.00 -12.89
CA ALA A 51 3.24 1.42 -13.78
C ALA A 51 2.69 0.85 -15.09
N LYS A 52 1.43 0.40 -15.13
CA LYS A 52 0.87 -0.35 -16.26
C LYS A 52 -0.29 0.32 -16.98
N VAL A 53 -0.97 1.27 -16.33
CA VAL A 53 -2.11 1.99 -16.89
C VAL A 53 -1.72 3.44 -17.14
N ASP A 54 -1.30 4.17 -16.11
CA ASP A 54 -0.98 5.59 -16.22
C ASP A 54 0.27 5.81 -17.10
N SER A 55 1.30 4.97 -16.96
CA SER A 55 2.50 4.99 -17.82
C SER A 55 2.20 4.82 -19.31
N LYS A 56 1.12 4.11 -19.68
CA LYS A 56 0.72 3.95 -21.10
C LYS A 56 0.03 5.19 -21.64
N ARG A 57 -0.62 5.98 -20.76
CA ARG A 57 -1.32 7.21 -21.13
C ARG A 57 -0.38 8.42 -21.21
N SER A 58 0.75 8.37 -20.49
CA SER A 58 1.73 9.45 -20.48
C SER A 58 3.15 8.90 -20.39
N LYS A 59 3.95 9.09 -21.45
CA LYS A 59 5.37 8.69 -21.47
C LYS A 59 6.15 9.31 -20.30
N TRP A 60 5.83 10.57 -19.94
CA TRP A 60 6.47 11.29 -18.85
C TRP A 60 6.21 10.66 -17.48
N ILE A 61 4.99 10.17 -17.26
CA ILE A 61 4.65 9.41 -16.04
C ILE A 61 5.38 8.07 -16.07
N GLY A 62 5.46 7.42 -17.23
CA GLY A 62 6.23 6.18 -17.41
C GLY A 62 7.70 6.33 -17.02
N ASP A 63 8.39 7.32 -17.59
CA ASP A 63 9.80 7.58 -17.33
C ASP A 63 10.04 7.98 -15.86
N ALA A 64 9.19 8.86 -15.32
CA ALA A 64 9.28 9.29 -13.93
C ALA A 64 9.01 8.13 -12.95
N SER A 65 8.01 7.29 -13.22
CA SER A 65 7.70 6.12 -12.40
C SER A 65 8.83 5.09 -12.44
N ALA A 66 9.39 4.81 -13.61
CA ALA A 66 10.53 3.90 -13.75
C ALA A 66 11.76 4.41 -12.96
N HIS A 67 12.06 5.70 -13.06
CA HIS A 67 13.14 6.34 -12.31
C HIS A 67 12.92 6.24 -10.80
N GLN A 68 11.74 6.63 -10.31
CA GLN A 68 11.41 6.58 -8.87
C GLN A 68 11.41 5.15 -8.34
N PHE A 69 10.97 4.16 -9.13
CA PHE A 69 11.03 2.77 -8.73
C PHE A 69 12.46 2.21 -8.70
N ALA A 70 13.34 2.66 -9.59
CA ALA A 70 14.77 2.33 -9.53
C ALA A 70 15.40 2.87 -8.24
N ALA A 71 15.12 4.14 -7.89
CA ALA A 71 15.58 4.75 -6.64
C ALA A 71 15.04 4.01 -5.39
N LEU A 72 13.76 3.63 -5.39
CA LEU A 72 13.13 2.88 -4.30
C LEU A 72 13.83 1.53 -4.02
N LYS A 73 14.35 0.86 -5.05
CA LYS A 73 15.05 -0.42 -4.91
C LYS A 73 16.41 -0.30 -4.24
N VAL A 74 17.10 0.84 -4.40
CA VAL A 74 18.40 1.06 -3.75
C VAL A 74 18.25 1.59 -2.32
N ALA A 75 17.17 2.32 -2.05
CA ALA A 75 16.89 2.93 -0.74
C ALA A 75 15.92 2.10 0.12
N ARG A 76 16.13 0.77 0.22
CA ARG A 76 15.15 -0.11 0.91
C ARG A 76 14.97 0.24 2.39
N PHE A 77 16.06 0.49 3.10
CA PHE A 77 16.05 0.82 4.54
C PHE A 77 15.31 2.13 4.85
N GLU A 78 15.27 3.07 3.90
CA GLU A 78 14.53 4.33 4.06
C GLU A 78 13.05 4.18 3.67
N ASN A 79 12.65 3.03 3.12
CA ASN A 79 11.32 2.77 2.59
C ASN A 79 10.71 1.51 3.20
N VAL A 80 10.86 1.32 4.51
CA VAL A 80 10.36 0.16 5.26
C VAL A 80 8.85 -0.03 5.11
N ILE A 81 8.07 1.06 5.07
CA ILE A 81 6.61 0.98 4.82
C ILE A 81 6.31 0.24 3.51
N TYR A 82 7.06 0.53 2.45
CA TYR A 82 6.84 -0.17 1.18
C TYR A 82 7.32 -1.62 1.23
N TRP A 83 8.54 -1.86 1.72
CA TRP A 83 9.19 -3.15 1.60
C TRP A 83 8.76 -4.17 2.66
N GLU A 84 8.61 -3.73 3.90
CA GLU A 84 8.32 -4.60 5.05
C GLU A 84 6.82 -4.66 5.37
N PHE A 85 6.05 -3.66 4.95
CA PHE A 85 4.59 -3.71 5.08
C PHE A 85 3.91 -4.01 3.74
N ILE A 86 3.80 -3.05 2.82
CA ILE A 86 2.99 -3.23 1.60
C ILE A 86 3.48 -4.47 0.81
N GLU A 87 4.80 -4.65 0.64
CA GLU A 87 5.41 -5.76 -0.11
C GLU A 87 5.31 -7.09 0.60
N ASN A 88 5.74 -7.12 1.85
CA ASN A 88 5.76 -8.35 2.61
C ASN A 88 4.34 -8.86 2.92
N GLU A 89 3.45 -8.01 3.45
CA GLU A 89 2.09 -8.43 3.83
C GLU A 89 1.29 -8.90 2.63
N ARG A 90 1.42 -8.23 1.47
CA ARG A 90 0.78 -8.76 0.26
C ARG A 90 1.35 -10.10 -0.13
N ASN A 91 2.67 -10.29 -0.08
CA ASN A 91 3.27 -11.59 -0.40
C ASN A 91 2.75 -12.68 0.53
N LEU A 92 2.60 -12.35 1.82
CA LEU A 92 2.05 -13.25 2.83
C LEU A 92 0.57 -13.61 2.53
N VAL A 93 -0.27 -12.62 2.21
CA VAL A 93 -1.66 -12.84 1.80
C VAL A 93 -1.74 -13.69 0.52
N LEU A 94 -0.95 -13.34 -0.50
CA LEU A 94 -1.05 -13.97 -1.82
C LEU A 94 -0.50 -15.40 -1.83
N LYS A 95 0.59 -15.66 -1.12
CA LYS A 95 1.29 -16.95 -1.15
C LYS A 95 0.76 -17.93 -0.10
N GLU A 96 0.29 -17.42 1.03
CA GLU A 96 -0.04 -18.26 2.19
C GLU A 96 -1.44 -17.99 2.74
N TYR A 97 -2.19 -17.07 2.15
CA TYR A 97 -3.47 -16.60 2.68
C TYR A 97 -3.38 -16.26 4.19
N ALA A 98 -2.29 -15.58 4.55
CA ALA A 98 -1.98 -15.20 5.92
C ALA A 98 -1.87 -13.69 6.10
N SER A 99 -1.80 -13.28 7.36
CA SER A 99 -1.49 -11.91 7.73
C SER A 99 -0.72 -11.90 9.05
N SER A 100 0.20 -10.96 9.23
CA SER A 100 0.91 -10.78 10.50
C SER A 100 0.01 -10.31 11.64
N ILE A 101 -1.13 -9.66 11.32
CA ILE A 101 -2.04 -9.11 12.32
C ILE A 101 -3.04 -10.13 12.88
N ILE A 102 -3.14 -11.33 12.29
CA ILE A 102 -4.07 -12.38 12.74
C ILE A 102 -3.31 -13.65 13.08
N ASP A 103 -3.37 -14.06 14.35
CA ASP A 103 -2.79 -15.33 14.78
C ASP A 103 -3.65 -16.52 14.34
N ARG A 104 -3.10 -17.37 13.47
CA ARG A 104 -3.76 -18.60 12.98
C ARG A 104 -3.66 -19.77 13.95
N CYS A 105 -2.76 -19.76 14.93
CA CYS A 105 -2.69 -20.81 15.96
C CYS A 105 -3.96 -20.87 16.81
N ALA A 106 -4.67 -19.74 16.94
CA ALA A 106 -5.97 -19.69 17.60
C ALA A 106 -7.11 -20.31 16.77
N GLN A 107 -6.95 -20.53 15.46
CA GLN A 107 -8.02 -21.05 14.59
C GLN A 107 -8.16 -22.59 14.61
N GLN A 108 -7.14 -23.32 15.07
CA GLN A 108 -7.18 -24.80 15.13
C GLN A 108 -7.67 -25.37 16.47
N ASP A 109 -7.64 -24.59 17.54
CA ASP A 109 -8.29 -24.93 18.80
C ASP A 109 -9.75 -24.48 18.74
N HIS A 110 -10.70 -25.41 18.86
CA HIS A 110 -12.16 -25.18 18.86
C HIS A 110 -12.68 -24.34 20.06
N GLY A 111 -11.87 -23.42 20.59
CA GLY A 111 -12.18 -22.55 21.71
C GLY A 111 -11.23 -21.37 21.92
N ARG A 112 -10.15 -21.21 21.13
CA ARG A 112 -9.28 -20.02 21.23
C ARG A 112 -9.74 -18.94 20.26
N ARG A 113 -10.07 -17.78 20.82
CA ARG A 113 -10.44 -16.60 20.02
C ARG A 113 -9.19 -16.12 19.27
N ALA A 114 -9.28 -15.96 17.95
CA ALA A 114 -8.20 -15.34 17.18
C ALA A 114 -7.92 -13.92 17.72
N VAL A 115 -6.64 -13.64 17.98
CA VAL A 115 -6.20 -12.38 18.58
C VAL A 115 -5.63 -11.50 17.48
N LEU A 116 -6.11 -10.25 17.45
CA LEU A 116 -5.57 -9.18 16.62
C LEU A 116 -4.24 -8.71 17.22
N ARG A 117 -3.22 -8.57 16.38
CA ARG A 117 -1.89 -8.13 16.79
C ARG A 117 -1.48 -6.86 16.05
N ASP A 118 -0.64 -6.08 16.70
CA ASP A 118 0.09 -5.00 16.06
C ASP A 118 1.19 -5.57 15.15
N ILE A 119 1.56 -4.81 14.13
CA ILE A 119 2.55 -5.17 13.12
C ILE A 119 3.85 -4.39 13.34
N LEU A 120 4.98 -5.10 13.33
CA LEU A 120 6.31 -4.48 13.36
C LEU A 120 6.71 -4.09 11.93
N ILE A 121 7.02 -2.82 11.71
CA ILE A 121 7.50 -2.30 10.43
C ILE A 121 8.77 -1.47 10.71
N GLY A 122 9.91 -1.92 10.20
CA GLY A 122 11.21 -1.42 10.63
C GLY A 122 11.43 -1.71 12.11
N ILE A 123 11.55 -0.64 12.92
CA ILE A 123 11.74 -0.72 14.37
C ILE A 123 10.48 -0.32 15.15
N ASP A 124 9.43 0.11 14.46
CA ASP A 124 8.23 0.68 15.06
C ASP A 124 7.07 -0.31 15.02
N LEU A 125 6.28 -0.33 16.08
CA LEU A 125 5.07 -1.15 16.21
C LEU A 125 3.84 -0.32 15.81
N TYR A 126 3.03 -0.85 14.90
CA TYR A 126 1.85 -0.18 14.38
C TYR A 126 0.59 -1.00 14.68
N THR A 127 -0.48 -0.31 15.06
CA THR A 127 -1.82 -0.90 14.93
C THR A 127 -2.13 -1.14 13.45
N PRO A 128 -3.04 -2.07 13.10
CA PRO A 128 -3.46 -2.29 11.71
C PRO A 128 -3.88 -1.00 10.99
N GLN A 129 -4.58 -0.11 11.69
CA GLN A 129 -5.01 1.18 11.17
C GLN A 129 -3.81 2.10 10.91
N ALA A 130 -2.91 2.24 11.88
CA ALA A 130 -1.74 3.10 11.76
C ALA A 130 -0.78 2.63 10.65
N ALA A 131 -0.66 1.32 10.43
CA ALA A 131 0.09 0.76 9.31
C ALA A 131 -0.51 1.18 7.95
N CYS A 132 -1.84 1.11 7.82
CA CYS A 132 -2.53 1.59 6.62
C CYS A 132 -2.33 3.09 6.40
N ASP A 133 -2.45 3.90 7.46
CA ASP A 133 -2.24 5.36 7.39
C ASP A 133 -0.83 5.71 6.94
N ALA A 134 0.18 5.02 7.49
CA ALA A 134 1.57 5.16 7.08
C ALA A 134 1.77 4.79 5.60
N ALA A 135 1.10 3.72 5.12
CA ALA A 135 1.15 3.32 3.72
C ALA A 135 0.45 4.32 2.79
N PHE A 136 -0.65 4.94 3.21
CA PHE A 136 -1.30 5.98 2.41
C PHE A 136 -0.40 7.20 2.27
N LEU A 137 0.16 7.70 3.38
CA LEU A 137 1.09 8.82 3.36
C LEU A 137 2.33 8.51 2.52
N TRP A 138 2.84 7.28 2.60
CA TRP A 138 3.95 6.83 1.75
C TRP A 138 3.58 6.91 0.25
N TRP A 139 2.39 6.42 -0.13
CA TRP A 139 1.91 6.48 -1.50
C TRP A 139 1.65 7.90 -1.99
N GLU A 140 1.08 8.78 -1.16
CA GLU A 140 0.87 10.18 -1.51
C GLU A 140 2.20 10.84 -1.89
N ARG A 141 3.21 10.72 -1.02
CA ARG A 141 4.55 11.26 -1.26
C ARG A 141 5.19 10.63 -2.49
N TYR A 142 5.00 9.33 -2.71
CA TYR A 142 5.55 8.64 -3.87
C TYR A 142 4.92 9.15 -5.18
N LEU A 143 3.59 9.27 -5.22
CA LEU A 143 2.87 9.78 -6.38
C LEU A 143 3.21 11.25 -6.65
N GLU A 144 3.34 12.08 -5.62
CA GLU A 144 3.77 13.48 -5.76
C GLU A 144 5.16 13.59 -6.41
N ARG A 145 6.11 12.75 -5.98
CA ARG A 145 7.46 12.72 -6.58
C ARG A 145 7.42 12.31 -8.05
N VAL A 146 6.59 11.33 -8.41
CA VAL A 146 6.42 10.89 -9.79
C VAL A 146 5.77 11.99 -10.64
N GLU A 147 4.69 12.58 -10.16
CA GLU A 147 3.95 13.65 -10.84
C GLU A 147 4.82 14.90 -11.04
N SER A 148 5.59 15.28 -10.01
CA SER A 148 6.54 16.40 -10.07
C SER A 148 7.66 16.15 -11.09
N LEU A 149 8.25 14.96 -11.08
CA LEU A 149 9.29 14.58 -12.04
C LEU A 149 8.75 14.53 -13.47
N ALA A 150 7.56 13.96 -13.67
CA ALA A 150 6.90 13.92 -14.98
C ALA A 150 6.61 15.34 -15.51
N ALA A 151 6.18 16.26 -14.64
CA ALA A 151 5.97 17.66 -15.00
C ALA A 151 7.29 18.35 -15.40
N MET A 152 8.38 18.10 -14.68
CA MET A 152 9.71 18.63 -15.02
C MET A 152 10.21 18.11 -16.37
N LEU A 153 10.14 16.80 -16.61
CA LEU A 153 10.53 16.18 -17.87
C LEU A 153 9.73 16.74 -19.06
N ARG A 154 8.42 16.91 -18.89
CA ARG A 154 7.55 17.50 -19.91
C ARG A 154 7.95 18.94 -20.23
N ARG A 155 8.28 19.75 -19.21
CA ARG A 155 8.68 21.16 -19.41
C ARG A 155 10.02 21.26 -20.13
N ALA A 156 11.01 20.47 -19.73
CA ALA A 156 12.33 20.47 -20.37
C ALA A 156 12.27 20.14 -21.88
N ASN A 157 11.35 19.25 -22.27
CA ASN A 157 11.13 18.91 -23.68
C ASN A 157 10.32 19.95 -24.46
N LEU A 158 9.64 20.91 -23.81
CA LEU A 158 8.94 21.99 -24.51
C LEU A 158 9.85 23.21 -24.75
N THR A 159 10.98 23.27 -24.06
CA THR A 159 11.96 24.35 -24.13
C THR A 159 13.17 24.04 -25.01
N GLY A 160 13.26 22.80 -25.53
CA GLY A 160 14.32 22.35 -26.44
C GLY A 160 13.71 21.90 -27.77
#